data_AF-A0A1F7ZNK9-F1
#
_entry.id   AF-A0A1F7ZNK9-F1
#
_cell.length_a   1.000
_cell.length_b   1.000
_cell.length_c   1.000
_cell.angle_alpha   90.00
_cell.angle_beta   90.00
_cell.angle_gamma   90.00
#
_symmetry.space_group_name_H-M   'P 1'
#
loop_
_entity.id
_entity.type
_entity.pdbx_description
1 polymer ?
#
loop_
_entity_poly.entity_id
_entity_poly.type
_entity_poly.pdbx_seq_one_letter_code
_entity_poly.pdbx_strand_id
1 'polypeptide(L)'
;TKASWTTNNLKSNVVPLNTNTSSTMKATTIFYTLLAATAVSASAVPQNDFEILDTCGAGYGGDQRRTNSPCASSNGDRHFCGCDRTGVVQCKGGKWTEIQDCHSGTCHGGNDGGAVC
;
A
#
# COMPACT_ATOMS: atom_id res chain seq x y z
N THR A 1 75.21 -34.09 -31.76
CA THR A 1 74.09 -34.40 -30.84
C THR A 1 72.79 -34.40 -31.63
N LYS A 2 71.75 -35.15 -31.22
CA LYS A 2 70.40 -35.07 -31.85
C LYS A 2 69.84 -33.64 -31.63
N ALA A 3 69.19 -32.91 -32.54
CA ALA A 3 68.28 -33.21 -33.67
C ALA A 3 66.78 -33.23 -33.32
N SER A 4 65.97 -32.74 -34.28
CA SER A 4 64.52 -33.02 -34.52
C SER A 4 63.45 -32.43 -33.57
N TRP A 5 62.20 -32.16 -34.01
CA TRP A 5 61.57 -32.16 -35.36
C TRP A 5 60.27 -31.29 -35.39
N THR A 6 59.94 -30.77 -36.58
CA THR A 6 58.60 -30.40 -37.13
C THR A 6 57.64 -29.40 -36.46
N THR A 7 56.98 -28.65 -37.35
CA THR A 7 55.78 -27.81 -37.19
C THR A 7 54.49 -28.63 -37.08
N ASN A 8 53.40 -27.98 -36.64
CA ASN A 8 52.03 -28.35 -37.00
C ASN A 8 51.18 -27.10 -37.32
N ASN A 9 50.19 -27.25 -38.20
CA ASN A 9 49.24 -26.20 -38.61
C ASN A 9 47.98 -26.24 -37.72
N LEU A 10 47.27 -25.11 -37.57
CA LEU A 10 45.97 -24.83 -38.25
C LEU A 10 45.29 -23.52 -37.75
N LYS A 11 44.19 -23.13 -38.41
CA LYS A 11 43.47 -21.86 -38.24
C LYS A 11 42.31 -21.94 -37.22
N SER A 12 42.06 -20.80 -36.58
CA SER A 12 40.76 -20.19 -36.19
C SER A 12 39.59 -21.04 -35.69
N ASN A 13 39.06 -20.69 -34.51
CA ASN A 13 37.79 -19.95 -34.43
C ASN A 13 37.60 -19.16 -33.12
N VAL A 14 36.49 -18.41 -33.01
CA VAL A 14 36.24 -17.30 -32.05
C VAL A 14 35.49 -17.75 -30.79
N VAL A 15 35.71 -17.11 -29.62
CA VAL A 15 34.71 -16.79 -28.54
C VAL A 15 35.39 -16.01 -27.36
N PRO A 16 34.70 -15.15 -26.57
CA PRO A 16 35.34 -14.18 -25.65
C PRO A 16 35.33 -14.53 -24.14
N LEU A 17 35.97 -13.69 -23.30
CA LEU A 17 36.00 -13.75 -21.81
C LEU A 17 35.95 -12.33 -21.18
N ASN A 18 35.83 -12.19 -19.84
CA ASN A 18 35.27 -10.96 -19.21
C ASN A 18 35.82 -10.61 -17.78
N THR A 19 35.54 -9.37 -17.33
CA THR A 19 35.44 -8.82 -15.94
C THR A 19 36.66 -8.67 -14.99
N ASN A 20 36.78 -7.45 -14.40
CA ASN A 20 37.24 -7.09 -13.03
C ASN A 20 38.70 -7.43 -12.60
N THR A 21 39.42 -6.76 -11.66
CA THR A 21 39.23 -5.63 -10.70
C THR A 21 40.65 -5.16 -10.22
N SER A 22 40.97 -4.10 -9.46
CA SER A 22 40.28 -2.96 -8.78
C SER A 22 41.31 -1.83 -8.47
N SER A 23 40.89 -0.74 -7.79
CA SER A 23 41.71 0.30 -7.11
C SER A 23 42.62 1.19 -7.99
N THR A 24 42.61 2.53 -7.95
CA THR A 24 42.09 3.48 -6.95
C THR A 24 41.65 4.79 -7.64
N MET A 25 40.48 5.36 -7.29
CA MET A 25 40.13 6.74 -7.66
C MET A 25 39.46 7.48 -6.49
N LYS A 26 39.93 8.70 -6.20
CA LYS A 26 39.25 9.67 -5.33
C LYS A 26 38.44 10.64 -6.20
N ALA A 27 37.20 10.27 -6.52
CA ALA A 27 36.26 11.12 -7.26
C ALA A 27 34.84 10.95 -6.68
N THR A 28 34.51 11.79 -5.71
CA THR A 28 33.22 11.76 -4.99
C THR A 28 32.12 12.42 -5.85
N THR A 29 31.55 11.68 -6.80
CA THR A 29 30.45 12.18 -7.64
C THR A 29 29.14 11.54 -7.21
N ILE A 30 28.28 12.33 -6.56
CA ILE A 30 27.05 11.84 -5.91
C ILE A 30 25.96 11.64 -6.97
N PHE A 31 25.50 10.39 -7.15
CA PHE A 31 24.31 10.10 -7.95
C PHE A 31 23.04 10.47 -7.17
N TYR A 32 22.59 11.72 -7.33
CA TYR A 32 21.29 12.17 -6.84
C TYR A 32 20.16 11.55 -7.67
N THR A 33 19.71 10.35 -7.29
CA THR A 33 18.44 9.79 -7.76
C THR A 33 17.29 10.61 -7.17
N LEU A 34 16.81 11.60 -7.92
CA LEU A 34 15.70 12.45 -7.50
C LEU A 34 14.40 11.63 -7.50
N LEU A 35 14.03 11.08 -6.34
CA LEU A 35 12.78 10.38 -6.16
C LEU A 35 11.62 11.38 -6.28
N ALA A 36 10.92 11.33 -7.41
CA ALA A 36 9.75 12.17 -7.67
C ALA A 36 8.59 11.73 -6.76
N ALA A 37 8.54 12.30 -5.55
CA ALA A 37 7.45 12.07 -4.61
C ALA A 37 6.13 12.60 -5.20
N THR A 38 5.26 11.68 -5.62
CA THR A 38 3.88 12.00 -5.98
C THR A 38 3.15 12.42 -4.71
N ALA A 39 3.13 13.73 -4.44
CA ALA A 39 2.35 14.31 -3.36
C ALA A 39 0.86 14.05 -3.62
N VAL A 40 0.33 12.98 -3.02
CA VAL A 40 -1.11 12.75 -2.97
C VAL A 40 -1.71 13.87 -2.13
N SER A 41 -2.45 14.77 -2.79
CA SER A 41 -3.18 15.84 -2.14
C SER A 41 -4.26 15.24 -1.24
N ALA A 42 -3.91 15.00 0.02
CA ALA A 42 -4.87 14.75 1.09
C ALA A 42 -5.71 16.02 1.23
N SER A 43 -6.84 16.07 0.52
CA SER A 43 -7.78 17.18 0.57
C SER A 43 -8.29 17.31 2.00
N ALA A 44 -7.85 18.35 2.71
CA ALA A 44 -8.35 18.72 4.02
C ALA A 44 -9.78 19.28 3.89
N VAL A 45 -10.74 18.39 3.60
CA VAL A 45 -12.17 18.66 3.76
C VAL A 45 -12.42 19.02 5.23
N PRO A 46 -13.23 20.06 5.54
CA PRO A 46 -13.38 20.52 6.91
C PRO A 46 -13.91 19.41 7.84
N GLN A 47 -13.31 19.30 9.03
CA GLN A 47 -13.54 18.16 9.92
C GLN A 47 -15.01 18.03 10.39
N ASN A 48 -15.76 19.15 10.40
CA ASN A 48 -17.19 19.18 10.74
C ASN A 48 -18.09 18.61 9.62
N ASP A 49 -17.70 18.75 8.34
CA ASP A 49 -18.45 18.20 7.22
C ASP A 49 -18.34 16.67 7.18
N PHE A 50 -17.25 16.11 7.72
CA PHE A 50 -17.09 14.66 7.86
C PHE A 50 -18.13 14.05 8.78
N GLU A 51 -18.29 14.49 10.05
CA GLU A 51 -19.15 13.80 11.02
C GLU A 51 -20.62 13.66 10.56
N ILE A 52 -21.13 14.65 9.82
CA ILE A 52 -22.49 14.67 9.28
C ILE A 52 -22.67 13.67 8.11
N LEU A 53 -21.59 13.35 7.39
CA LEU A 53 -21.58 12.40 6.26
C LEU A 53 -21.14 10.98 6.69
N ASP A 54 -20.24 10.89 7.67
CA ASP A 54 -19.71 9.69 8.33
C ASP A 54 -20.84 8.88 8.99
N THR A 55 -21.78 9.58 9.62
CA THR A 55 -22.91 9.00 10.35
C THR A 55 -24.15 8.72 9.47
N CYS A 56 -25.05 7.90 10.00
CA CYS A 56 -26.30 7.54 9.30
C CYS A 56 -27.36 8.64 9.32
N GLY A 57 -27.27 9.60 10.24
CA GLY A 57 -28.27 10.66 10.47
C GLY A 57 -29.03 10.48 11.79
N ALA A 58 -30.07 11.29 11.99
CA ALA A 58 -30.89 11.23 13.20
C ALA A 58 -31.66 9.89 13.32
N GLY A 59 -31.75 9.36 14.55
CA GLY A 59 -32.46 8.11 14.86
C GLY A 59 -31.60 6.84 14.79
N TYR A 60 -30.34 6.93 14.36
CA TYR A 60 -29.39 5.81 14.34
C TYR A 60 -28.50 5.79 15.59
N GLY A 61 -27.95 4.61 15.90
CA GLY A 61 -27.03 4.43 17.03
C GLY A 61 -25.64 5.03 16.79
N GLY A 62 -24.93 5.37 17.88
CA GLY A 62 -23.53 5.82 17.80
C GLY A 62 -22.57 4.74 17.30
N ASP A 63 -23.02 3.48 17.29
CA ASP A 63 -22.35 2.32 16.72
C ASP A 63 -22.52 2.19 15.18
N GLN A 64 -23.27 3.09 14.53
CA GLN A 64 -23.60 3.00 13.11
C GLN A 64 -22.91 4.05 12.24
N ARG A 65 -22.53 3.67 11.01
CA ARG A 65 -21.84 4.49 10.01
C ARG A 65 -22.38 4.21 8.61
N ARG A 66 -22.26 5.20 7.72
CA ARG A 66 -22.84 5.16 6.39
C ARG A 66 -21.85 4.55 5.39
N THR A 67 -22.09 3.30 4.98
CA THR A 67 -21.24 2.58 4.01
C THR A 67 -20.99 3.42 2.75
N ASN A 68 -19.74 3.44 2.28
CA ASN A 68 -19.20 4.28 1.20
C ASN A 68 -19.10 5.80 1.48
N SER A 69 -19.55 6.31 2.64
CA SER A 69 -19.35 7.72 2.98
C SER A 69 -17.91 8.01 3.47
N PRO A 70 -17.48 9.29 3.48
CA PRO A 70 -16.15 9.68 3.93
C PRO A 70 -15.95 9.42 5.44
N CYS A 71 -14.75 9.03 5.84
CA CYS A 71 -14.40 8.80 7.25
C CYS A 71 -13.04 9.39 7.62
N ALA A 72 -12.91 9.87 8.86
CA ALA A 72 -11.66 10.38 9.39
C ALA A 72 -10.66 9.25 9.68
N SER A 73 -9.38 9.44 9.33
CA SER A 73 -8.31 8.45 9.54
C SER A 73 -8.04 8.12 11.01
N SER A 74 -8.45 9.00 11.93
CA SER A 74 -8.45 8.77 13.38
C SER A 74 -9.39 7.64 13.84
N ASN A 75 -10.30 7.14 12.98
CA ASN A 75 -11.05 5.93 13.25
C ASN A 75 -10.18 4.65 13.18
N GLY A 76 -9.04 4.66 12.47
CA GLY A 76 -8.10 3.55 12.43
C GLY A 76 -8.74 2.19 12.07
N ASP A 77 -8.63 1.25 12.99
CA ASP A 77 -9.19 -0.11 12.93
C ASP A 77 -10.53 -0.28 13.65
N ARG A 78 -11.17 0.81 14.11
CA ARG A 78 -12.48 0.75 14.76
C ARG A 78 -13.56 0.26 13.79
N HIS A 79 -14.22 -0.83 14.18
CA HIS A 79 -15.35 -1.41 13.45
C HIS A 79 -16.67 -0.82 13.93
N PHE A 80 -17.52 -0.43 12.98
CA PHE A 80 -18.88 0.08 13.20
C PHE A 80 -19.88 -0.70 12.34
N CYS A 81 -21.18 -0.58 12.60
CA CYS A 81 -22.22 -1.21 11.78
C CYS A 81 -22.66 -0.33 10.61
N GLY A 82 -23.14 -0.95 9.53
CA GLY A 82 -23.94 -0.28 8.52
C GLY A 82 -25.23 0.32 9.11
N CYS A 83 -25.83 1.30 8.43
CA CYS A 83 -27.07 1.95 8.88
C CYS A 83 -28.27 0.98 8.97
N ASP A 84 -28.30 -0.02 8.10
CA ASP A 84 -29.26 -1.12 8.04
C ASP A 84 -28.91 -2.30 8.98
N ARG A 85 -27.74 -2.24 9.63
CA ARG A 85 -27.15 -3.31 10.47
C ARG A 85 -26.86 -4.62 9.73
N THR A 86 -26.79 -4.61 8.39
CA THR A 86 -26.54 -5.83 7.60
C THR A 86 -25.06 -6.19 7.47
N GLY A 87 -24.14 -5.26 7.76
CA GLY A 87 -22.70 -5.52 7.68
C GLY A 87 -21.89 -4.67 8.66
N VAL A 88 -20.64 -5.10 8.89
CA VAL A 88 -19.61 -4.39 9.65
C VAL A 88 -18.74 -3.58 8.68
N VAL A 89 -18.52 -2.31 8.99
CA VAL A 89 -17.69 -1.37 8.23
C VAL A 89 -16.46 -0.91 9.02
N GLN A 90 -15.37 -0.67 8.29
CA GLN A 90 -14.10 -0.13 8.79
C GLN A 90 -13.68 1.07 7.92
N CYS A 91 -13.03 2.06 8.51
CA CYS A 91 -12.50 3.20 7.77
C CYS A 91 -11.27 2.79 6.95
N LYS A 92 -11.42 2.67 5.62
CA LYS A 92 -10.33 2.29 4.69
C LYS A 92 -10.22 3.32 3.56
N GLY A 93 -9.01 3.82 3.32
CA GLY A 93 -8.76 4.82 2.27
C GLY A 93 -9.57 6.12 2.41
N GLY A 94 -10.01 6.46 3.63
CA GLY A 94 -10.87 7.61 3.89
C GLY A 94 -12.36 7.37 3.61
N LYS A 95 -12.82 6.12 3.48
CA LYS A 95 -14.25 5.77 3.39
C LYS A 95 -14.64 4.60 4.30
N TRP A 96 -15.88 4.60 4.79
CA TRP A 96 -16.48 3.41 5.41
C TRP A 96 -16.63 2.30 4.39
N THR A 97 -15.76 1.30 4.50
CA THR A 97 -15.72 0.14 3.62
C THR A 97 -16.23 -1.06 4.39
N GLU A 98 -17.17 -1.79 3.82
CA GLU A 98 -17.66 -3.04 4.40
C GLU A 98 -16.54 -4.09 4.47
N ILE A 99 -16.48 -4.83 5.58
CA ILE A 99 -15.44 -5.82 5.85
C ILE A 99 -16.01 -7.20 6.19
N GLN A 100 -17.28 -7.27 6.56
CA GLN A 100 -18.00 -8.50 6.89
C GLN A 100 -19.50 -8.28 6.70
N ASP A 101 -20.14 -9.18 5.96
CA ASP A 101 -21.58 -9.23 5.74
C ASP A 101 -22.24 -10.11 6.82
N CYS A 102 -23.20 -9.56 7.58
CA CYS A 102 -24.00 -10.24 8.61
C CYS A 102 -25.28 -10.90 8.04
N HIS A 103 -25.55 -10.74 6.75
CA HIS A 103 -26.68 -11.28 5.96
C HIS A 103 -28.08 -10.83 6.42
N SER A 104 -28.16 -10.10 7.54
CA SER A 104 -29.37 -9.71 8.25
C SER A 104 -29.05 -8.58 9.23
N GLY A 105 -30.06 -7.84 9.68
CA GLY A 105 -29.92 -6.64 10.53
C GLY A 105 -29.48 -6.88 11.97
N THR A 106 -28.54 -7.80 12.23
CA THR A 106 -28.08 -8.18 13.58
C THR A 106 -26.85 -7.41 14.05
N CYS A 107 -26.17 -6.66 13.17
CA CYS A 107 -24.94 -5.98 13.55
C CYS A 107 -25.16 -5.04 14.74
N HIS A 108 -24.30 -5.14 15.75
CA HIS A 108 -24.34 -4.34 16.96
C HIS A 108 -22.93 -4.00 17.46
N GLY A 109 -22.75 -2.81 18.02
CA GLY A 109 -21.49 -2.36 18.62
C GLY A 109 -21.70 -1.28 19.68
N GLY A 110 -20.62 -0.61 20.10
CA GLY A 110 -20.67 0.57 20.94
C GLY A 110 -20.41 1.87 20.18
N ASN A 111 -20.65 3.01 20.82
CA ASN A 111 -20.30 4.34 20.28
C ASN A 111 -18.79 4.46 19.96
N ASP A 112 -17.96 3.68 20.68
CA ASP A 112 -16.52 3.59 20.50
C ASP A 112 -16.08 2.54 19.46
N GLY A 113 -17.02 1.95 18.73
CA GLY A 113 -16.81 0.87 17.76
C GLY A 113 -16.97 -0.52 18.39
N GLY A 114 -16.19 -1.49 17.90
CA GLY A 114 -16.28 -2.88 18.33
C GLY A 114 -17.49 -3.63 17.75
N ALA A 115 -17.99 -3.19 16.60
CA ALA A 115 -19.14 -3.82 15.94
C ALA A 115 -18.88 -5.28 15.51
N VAL A 116 -19.89 -6.12 15.72
CA VAL A 116 -19.95 -7.55 15.36
C VAL A 116 -21.35 -7.90 14.84
N CYS A 117 -21.45 -9.04 14.16
CA CYS A 117 -22.73 -9.66 13.76
C CYS A 117 -23.31 -10.51 14.91
#